data_AF-C0BPH4-F1
#
_entry.id   AF-C0BPH4-F1
#
_cell.length_a   1.000
_cell.length_b   1.000
_cell.length_c   1.000
_cell.angle_alpha   90.00
_cell.angle_beta   90.00
_cell.angle_gamma   90.00
#
_symmetry.space_group_name_H-M   'P 1'
#
loop_
_entity.id
_entity.type
_entity.pdbx_description
1 polymer ?
#
loop_
_entity_poly.entity_id
_entity_poly.type
_entity_poly.pdbx_seq_one_letter_code
_entity_poly.pdbx_strand_id
1 'polypeptide(L)'
;MGIGINLFEPLEDSQSTLKEKVNPIPLIYSLALLLSRFGLQEEAGAIQMAVNSAGERGMYTTLDTLPKDINCDQLGDYLAAAIIDSEDIGVVNDENIDLGKSTII
;
A
#
# COMPACT_ATOMS: atom_id res chain seq x y z
N MET A 1 -12.79 21.78 3.76
CA MET A 1 -11.39 21.39 3.43
C MET A 1 -10.59 22.67 3.25
N GLY A 2 -9.52 22.85 4.02
CA GLY A 2 -8.77 24.10 4.13
C GLY A 2 -7.64 24.19 3.11
N ILE A 3 -7.37 25.39 2.62
CA ILE A 3 -6.22 25.70 1.75
C ILE A 3 -4.91 25.33 2.47
N GLY A 4 -4.18 24.36 1.93
CA GLY A 4 -2.91 23.85 2.47
C GLY A 4 -3.01 22.63 3.40
N ILE A 5 -4.22 22.15 3.70
CA ILE A 5 -4.42 20.97 4.56
C ILE A 5 -5.13 19.88 3.72
N ASN A 6 -4.44 18.76 3.49
CA ASN A 6 -5.03 17.58 2.85
C ASN A 6 -5.31 16.54 3.94
N LEU A 7 -6.55 16.06 4.02
CA LEU A 7 -6.93 14.94 4.87
C LEU A 7 -7.16 13.72 3.97
N PHE A 8 -6.44 12.63 4.25
CA PHE A 8 -6.61 11.36 3.59
C PHE A 8 -7.24 10.40 4.59
N GLU A 9 -8.51 10.09 4.38
CA GLU A 9 -9.28 9.17 5.20
C GLU A 9 -9.86 8.06 4.33
N PRO A 10 -9.99 6.82 4.85
CA PRO A 10 -10.73 5.78 4.16
C PRO A 10 -12.20 6.22 4.00
N LEU A 11 -12.83 5.85 2.89
CA LEU A 11 -14.22 6.25 2.57
C LEU A 11 -15.28 5.48 3.39
N GLU A 12 -14.87 4.57 4.27
CA GLU A 12 -15.75 3.77 5.11
C GLU A 12 -16.20 4.51 6.38
N ASP A 13 -17.43 4.24 6.82
CA ASP A 13 -18.03 4.83 8.01
C ASP A 13 -17.37 4.27 9.30
N SER A 14 -17.04 5.16 10.24
CA SER A 14 -16.33 4.86 11.49
C SER A 14 -16.98 3.78 12.37
N GLN A 15 -18.20 3.32 12.08
CA GLN A 15 -18.84 2.23 12.82
C GLN A 15 -18.22 0.85 12.54
N SER A 16 -17.44 0.72 11.46
CA SER A 16 -16.74 -0.53 11.10
C SER A 16 -15.60 -0.87 12.06
N THR A 17 -14.95 0.09 12.73
CA THR A 17 -13.78 -0.13 13.61
C THR A 17 -14.06 -0.96 14.86
N LEU A 18 -15.33 -1.20 15.19
CA LEU A 18 -15.73 -2.11 16.29
C LEU A 18 -15.87 -3.57 15.82
N LYS A 19 -15.71 -3.87 14.53
CA LYS A 19 -15.69 -5.24 14.01
C LYS A 19 -14.29 -5.83 14.22
N GLU A 20 -14.24 -7.07 14.69
CA GLU A 20 -12.99 -7.80 14.96
C GLU A 20 -12.12 -8.05 13.70
N LYS A 21 -12.61 -7.71 12.50
CA LYS A 21 -12.01 -8.13 11.22
C LYS A 21 -12.19 -7.11 10.10
N VAL A 22 -11.81 -5.86 10.37
CA VAL A 22 -11.80 -4.77 9.38
C VAL A 22 -10.64 -4.95 8.41
N ASN A 23 -10.88 -4.62 7.14
CA ASN A 23 -9.86 -4.55 6.11
C ASN A 23 -9.02 -3.26 6.27
N PRO A 24 -7.72 -3.33 6.60
CA PRO A 24 -6.88 -2.14 6.80
C PRO A 24 -6.41 -1.50 5.48
N ILE A 25 -6.64 -2.15 4.33
CA ILE A 25 -6.12 -1.71 3.03
C ILE A 25 -6.56 -0.29 2.62
N PRO A 26 -7.84 0.13 2.80
CA PRO A 26 -8.25 1.50 2.47
C PRO A 26 -7.47 2.56 3.26
N LEU A 27 -7.16 2.30 4.53
CA LEU A 27 -6.36 3.20 5.36
C LEU A 27 -4.90 3.26 4.89
N ILE A 28 -4.33 2.11 4.53
CA ILE A 28 -2.96 2.00 4.00
C ILE A 28 -2.84 2.73 2.66
N TYR A 29 -3.87 2.66 1.81
CA TYR A 29 -3.92 3.40 0.56
C TYR A 29 -3.98 4.93 0.80
N SER A 30 -4.77 5.37 1.78
CA SER A 30 -4.80 6.78 2.21
C SER A 30 -3.43 7.25 2.71
N LEU A 31 -2.66 6.39 3.39
CA LEU A 31 -1.27 6.68 3.77
C LEU A 31 -0.34 6.79 2.55
N ALA A 32 -0.47 5.90 1.56
CA ALA A 32 0.32 5.97 0.33
C ALA A 32 0.05 7.28 -0.45
N LEU A 33 -1.22 7.71 -0.52
CA LEU A 33 -1.59 9.00 -1.11
C LEU A 33 -0.99 10.19 -0.35
N LEU A 34 -0.95 10.11 0.99
CA LEU A 34 -0.30 11.11 1.83
C LEU A 34 1.20 11.20 1.53
N LEU A 35 1.90 10.06 1.47
CA LEU A 35 3.33 10.00 1.15
C LEU A 35 3.63 10.56 -0.24
N SER A 36 2.83 10.17 -1.24
CA SER A 36 2.95 10.70 -2.61
C SER A 36 2.80 12.23 -2.66
N ARG A 37 1.92 12.81 -1.81
CA ARG A 37 1.77 14.27 -1.72
C ARG A 37 2.94 14.98 -1.04
N PHE A 38 3.70 14.29 -0.21
CA PHE A 38 4.96 14.78 0.34
C PHE A 38 6.15 14.61 -0.59
N GLY A 39 5.95 14.03 -1.79
CA GLY A 39 7.03 13.78 -2.76
C GLY A 39 7.76 12.46 -2.54
N LEU A 40 7.29 11.62 -1.61
CA LEU A 40 7.83 10.31 -1.26
C LEU A 40 7.23 9.24 -2.19
N GLN A 41 7.58 9.30 -3.47
CA GLN A 41 7.01 8.43 -4.50
C GLN A 41 7.53 7.00 -4.41
N GLU A 42 8.79 6.81 -4.00
CA GLU A 42 9.39 5.49 -3.84
C GLU A 42 8.69 4.73 -2.70
N GLU A 43 8.50 5.36 -1.55
CA GLU A 43 7.81 4.77 -0.40
C GLU A 43 6.33 4.52 -0.70
N ALA A 44 5.66 5.46 -1.39
CA ALA A 44 4.29 5.26 -1.84
C ALA A 44 4.17 4.12 -2.86
N GLY A 45 5.18 3.94 -3.71
CA GLY A 45 5.29 2.86 -4.69
C GLY A 45 5.51 1.50 -4.01
N ALA A 46 6.44 1.42 -3.06
CA ALA A 46 6.71 0.24 -2.25
C ALA A 46 5.45 -0.26 -1.54
N ILE A 47 4.69 0.64 -0.90
CA ILE A 47 3.41 0.30 -0.27
C ILE A 47 2.41 -0.23 -1.30
N GLN A 48 2.29 0.41 -2.48
CA GLN A 48 1.38 -0.06 -3.53
C GLN A 48 1.77 -1.44 -4.06
N MET A 49 3.06 -1.71 -4.25
CA MET A 49 3.56 -3.02 -4.67
C MET A 49 3.27 -4.09 -3.62
N ALA A 50 3.50 -3.80 -2.34
CA ALA A 50 3.18 -4.71 -1.24
C ALA A 50 1.68 -5.02 -1.16
N VAL A 51 0.83 -3.99 -1.29
CA VAL A 51 -0.63 -4.14 -1.34
C VAL A 51 -1.06 -4.99 -2.54
N ASN A 52 -0.56 -4.69 -3.75
CA ASN A 52 -0.89 -5.49 -4.93
C ASN A 52 -0.48 -6.96 -4.75
N SER A 53 0.72 -7.21 -4.22
CA SER A 53 1.20 -8.57 -3.94
C SER A 53 0.33 -9.32 -2.92
N ALA A 54 -0.13 -8.62 -1.87
CA ALA A 54 -1.06 -9.19 -0.90
C ALA A 54 -2.43 -9.54 -1.53
N GLY A 55 -2.88 -8.73 -2.49
CA GLY A 55 -4.11 -8.94 -3.24
C GLY A 55 -4.03 -10.15 -4.17
N GLU A 56 -2.91 -10.30 -4.89
CA GLU A 56 -2.64 -11.46 -5.76
C GLU A 56 -2.59 -12.77 -4.98
N ARG A 57 -2.12 -12.73 -3.73
CA ARG A 57 -2.10 -13.88 -2.81
C ARG A 57 -3.44 -14.13 -2.11
N GLY A 58 -4.46 -13.29 -2.34
CA GLY A 58 -5.78 -13.42 -1.73
C GLY A 58 -5.82 -13.11 -0.23
N MET A 59 -4.89 -12.31 0.28
CA MET A 59 -4.82 -11.98 1.71
C MET A 59 -5.87 -10.96 2.16
N TYR A 60 -6.38 -10.16 1.22
CA TYR A 60 -7.52 -9.28 1.44
C TYR A 60 -8.49 -9.36 0.26
N THR A 61 -9.68 -8.79 0.43
CA THR A 61 -10.70 -8.73 -0.62
C THR A 61 -11.14 -7.28 -0.83
N THR A 62 -11.94 -7.02 -1.85
CA THR A 62 -12.58 -5.70 -2.05
C THR A 62 -13.72 -5.43 -1.05
N LEU A 63 -14.04 -6.39 -0.17
CA LEU A 63 -14.99 -6.19 0.92
C LEU A 63 -14.32 -5.48 2.10
N ASP A 64 -15.15 -4.85 2.93
CA ASP A 64 -14.77 -4.14 4.15
C ASP A 64 -14.19 -5.06 5.24
N THR A 65 -14.25 -6.38 5.04
CA THR A 65 -13.79 -7.40 6.00
C THR A 65 -12.74 -8.32 5.41
N LEU A 66 -11.79 -8.75 6.23
CA LEU A 66 -10.75 -9.71 5.84
C LEU A 66 -11.29 -11.14 5.64
N PRO A 67 -10.64 -11.96 4.79
CA PRO A 67 -10.92 -13.39 4.65
C PRO A 67 -10.87 -14.10 6.00
N LYS A 68 -11.75 -15.09 6.25
CA LYS A 68 -11.89 -15.78 7.55
C LYS A 68 -10.57 -16.28 8.14
N ASP A 69 -9.63 -16.68 7.31
CA ASP A 69 -8.33 -17.25 7.72
C ASP A 69 -7.21 -16.20 7.91
N ILE A 70 -7.46 -14.93 7.59
CA ILE A 70 -6.46 -13.84 7.69
C ILE A 70 -6.88 -12.80 8.72
N ASN A 71 -6.00 -12.49 9.66
CA ASN A 71 -6.20 -11.45 10.65
C ASN A 71 -5.45 -10.16 10.27
N CYS A 72 -5.82 -9.05 10.90
CA CYS A 72 -5.21 -7.74 10.62
C CYS A 72 -3.71 -7.75 10.88
N ASP A 73 -3.25 -8.40 11.96
CA ASP A 73 -1.83 -8.52 12.29
C ASP A 73 -1.06 -9.29 11.22
N GLN A 74 -1.62 -10.41 10.74
CA GLN A 74 -0.97 -11.23 9.69
C GLN A 74 -0.82 -10.47 8.37
N LEU A 75 -1.86 -9.70 8.00
CA LEU A 75 -1.80 -8.85 6.82
C LEU A 75 -0.80 -7.70 7.01
N GLY A 76 -0.75 -7.09 8.19
CA GLY A 76 0.20 -6.05 8.55
C GLY A 76 1.65 -6.53 8.50
N ASP A 77 1.94 -7.68 9.12
CA ASP A 77 3.25 -8.32 9.12
C ASP A 77 3.71 -8.66 7.70
N TYR A 78 2.80 -9.18 6.86
CA TYR A 78 3.10 -9.45 5.46
C TYR A 78 3.42 -8.17 4.70
N LEU A 79 2.61 -7.12 4.85
CA LEU A 79 2.84 -5.85 4.16
C LEU A 79 4.16 -5.21 4.59
N ALA A 80 4.49 -5.23 5.88
CA ALA A 80 5.76 -4.73 6.38
C ALA A 80 6.94 -5.50 5.78
N ALA A 81 6.87 -6.83 5.75
CA ALA A 81 7.90 -7.66 5.13
C ALA A 81 8.02 -7.40 3.63
N ALA A 82 6.90 -7.28 2.92
CA ALA A 82 6.87 -7.01 1.48
C ALA A 82 7.42 -5.61 1.13
N ILE A 83 7.21 -4.61 1.99
CA ILE A 83 7.78 -3.27 1.82
C ILE A 83 9.31 -3.30 1.99
N ILE A 84 9.81 -4.01 3.00
CA ILE A 84 11.26 -4.15 3.24
C ILE A 84 11.93 -4.92 2.09
N ASP A 85 11.30 -5.99 1.61
CA ASP A 85 11.78 -6.73 0.43
C ASP A 85 11.72 -5.87 -0.83
N SER A 86 10.74 -4.96 -0.91
CA SER A 86 10.64 -4.00 -2.01
C SER A 86 11.72 -2.90 -2.00
N GLU A 87 12.38 -2.67 -0.86
CA GLU A 87 13.56 -1.78 -0.78
C GLU A 87 14.82 -2.46 -1.38
N ASP A 88 14.91 -3.79 -1.36
CA ASP A 88 16.04 -4.54 -1.95
C ASP A 88 15.99 -4.53 -3.50
N ILE A 89 14.80 -4.38 -4.08
CA ILE A 89 14.58 -4.12 -5.52
C ILE A 89 14.70 -2.64 -5.89
N GLY A 90 14.94 -1.75 -4.92
CA GLY A 90 15.07 -0.29 -5.09
C GLY A 90 16.37 0.19 -5.76
N VAL A 91 17.18 -0.71 -6.33
CA VAL A 91 18.34 -0.34 -7.18
C VAL A 91 18.01 -0.48 -8.67
N VAL A 92 16.77 -0.19 -9.06
CA VAL A 92 16.46 0.04 -10.47
C VAL A 92 16.28 1.54 -10.67
N ASN A 93 17.42 2.19 -10.90
CA ASN A 93 17.55 3.59 -11.31
C ASN A 93 16.36 4.05 -12.17
N ASP A 94 15.53 4.93 -11.61
CA ASP A 94 14.49 5.66 -12.33
C ASP A 94 15.11 6.60 -13.42
N GLU A 95 16.44 6.78 -13.42
CA GLU A 95 17.16 7.45 -14.50
C GLU A 95 17.16 6.68 -15.84
N ASN A 96 16.71 5.41 -15.90
CA ASN A 96 16.80 4.60 -17.13
C ASN A 96 15.46 4.22 -17.79
N ILE A 97 14.31 4.66 -17.27
CA ILE A 97 13.00 4.29 -17.86
C ILE A 97 12.46 5.37 -18.83
N ASP A 98 13.08 6.55 -18.91
CA ASP A 98 12.69 7.61 -19.88
C ASP A 98 13.53 7.67 -21.17
N LEU A 99 14.53 6.81 -21.34
CA LEU A 99 15.32 6.76 -22.58
C LEU A 99 15.51 5.32 -23.03
N GLY A 100 14.50 4.78 -23.72
CA GLY A 100 14.49 3.43 -24.30
C GLY A 100 15.84 2.96 -24.84
N LYS A 101 16.62 2.30 -23.98
CA LYS A 101 17.80 1.54 -24.36
C LYS A 101 17.78 0.23 -23.57
N SER A 102 17.45 -0.81 -24.31
CA SER A 102 17.70 -2.20 -24.01
C SER A 102 19.08 -2.37 -23.34
N THR A 103 19.13 -3.11 -22.25
CA THR A 103 20.33 -3.87 -21.92
C THR A 103 19.92 -5.26 -21.48
N ILE A 104 20.25 -6.21 -22.36
CA ILE A 104 20.35 -7.64 -22.08
C ILE A 104 21.68 -7.85 -21.37
N ILE A 105 21.67 -8.53 -20.23
CA ILE A 105 22.76 -9.42 -19.78
C ILE A 105 22.15 -10.62 -19.05
#